data_AF-A0A0P8DHR7-F1
#
_entry.id   AF-A0A0P8DHR7-F1
#
_cell.length_a   1.000
_cell.length_b   1.000
_cell.length_c   1.000
_cell.angle_alpha   90.00
_cell.angle_beta   90.00
_cell.angle_gamma   90.00
#
_symmetry.space_group_name_H-M   'P 1'
#
loop_
_entity.id
_entity.type
_entity.pdbx_description
1 polymer ?
#
loop_
_entity_poly.entity_id
_entity_poly.type
_entity_poly.pdbx_seq_one_letter_code
_entity_poly.pdbx_strand_id
1 'polypeptide(L)'
;MNQKKIIAIAGGVGGVIALFVGAQLVASRVAAKEVDKAIASVSDLVEVDYKRVNASLLGGGTQVKGVTVSPVGSGEQYQVDEIVVYDYKTTDNDIPTHINMAINGMALDVGAMGESASSLKEYGYGDALSVNFSTQYTYQEAEKEVRLEKFKMGADEVGDLDVSVHLSNIVFDPATVAAMPFSLFGTVFHQATITYDDDSLVTRMFDTAAATAGVSVADLKKEAIASLEKDLASGDESLSQELVAEMKNFINNPDGFTVSINPNEPVPFSALLGTGGDPDKLIELLNVRFES
;
A
#
# COMPACT_ATOMS: atom_id res chain seq x y z
N MET A 1 32.12 -6.77 -44.92
CA MET A 1 32.55 -6.42 -43.54
C MET A 1 33.48 -7.51 -43.04
N ASN A 2 34.68 -7.17 -42.56
CA ASN A 2 35.80 -8.12 -42.35
C ASN A 2 35.56 -9.01 -41.12
N GLN A 3 35.69 -10.35 -41.21
CA GLN A 3 35.39 -11.30 -40.11
C GLN A 3 36.10 -10.96 -38.78
N LYS A 4 37.30 -10.35 -38.85
CA LYS A 4 38.04 -9.86 -37.67
C LYS A 4 37.34 -8.73 -36.91
N LYS A 5 36.52 -7.90 -37.57
CA LYS A 5 35.73 -6.83 -36.91
C LYS A 5 34.49 -7.37 -36.21
N ILE A 6 33.89 -8.46 -36.71
CA ILE A 6 32.71 -9.10 -36.09
C ILE A 6 33.11 -9.84 -34.80
N ILE A 7 34.28 -10.49 -34.79
CA ILE A 7 34.82 -11.18 -33.60
C ILE A 7 35.26 -10.18 -32.51
N ALA A 8 35.80 -9.02 -32.89
CA ALA A 8 36.16 -7.96 -31.95
C ALA A 8 34.94 -7.28 -31.29
N ILE A 9 33.84 -7.11 -32.04
CA ILE A 9 32.59 -6.54 -31.52
C ILE A 9 31.87 -7.57 -30.63
N ALA A 10 31.83 -8.85 -31.02
CA ALA A 10 31.25 -9.92 -30.20
C ALA A 10 32.04 -10.16 -28.89
N GLY A 11 33.37 -10.07 -28.94
CA GLY A 11 34.24 -10.17 -27.75
C GLY A 11 34.11 -8.97 -26.80
N GLY A 12 33.94 -7.76 -27.35
CA GLY A 12 33.72 -6.54 -26.56
C GLY A 12 32.36 -6.53 -25.85
N VAL A 13 31.29 -6.93 -26.53
CA VAL A 13 29.94 -7.03 -25.94
C VAL A 13 29.88 -8.15 -24.90
N GLY A 14 30.47 -9.32 -25.18
CA GLY A 14 30.57 -10.41 -24.22
C GLY A 14 31.38 -10.07 -22.96
N GLY A 15 32.46 -9.27 -23.11
CA GLY A 15 33.26 -8.77 -21.99
C GLY A 15 32.49 -7.77 -21.11
N VAL A 16 31.70 -6.87 -21.70
CA VAL A 16 30.84 -5.95 -20.95
C VAL A 16 29.72 -6.70 -20.23
N ILE A 17 29.11 -7.71 -20.85
CA ILE A 17 28.11 -8.57 -20.19
C ILE A 17 28.76 -9.37 -19.06
N ALA A 18 29.95 -9.94 -19.24
CA ALA A 18 30.65 -10.69 -18.20
C ALA A 18 31.11 -9.80 -17.03
N LEU A 19 31.56 -8.56 -17.30
CA LEU A 19 31.90 -7.58 -16.26
C LEU A 19 30.64 -7.07 -15.55
N PHE A 20 29.55 -6.84 -16.28
CA PHE A 20 28.27 -6.45 -15.71
C PHE A 20 27.69 -7.56 -14.83
N VAL A 21 27.67 -8.81 -15.31
CA VAL A 21 27.25 -10.00 -14.55
C VAL A 21 28.20 -10.24 -13.37
N GLY A 22 29.51 -10.10 -13.55
CA GLY A 22 30.50 -10.25 -12.48
C GLY A 22 30.35 -9.20 -11.38
N ALA A 23 30.18 -7.92 -11.76
CA ALA A 23 29.91 -6.83 -10.84
C ALA A 23 28.55 -7.02 -10.14
N GLN A 24 27.53 -7.47 -10.87
CA GLN A 24 26.22 -7.79 -10.33
C GLN A 24 26.28 -8.95 -9.33
N LEU A 25 27.08 -9.99 -9.58
CA LEU A 25 27.29 -11.11 -8.65
C LEU A 25 28.01 -10.67 -7.37
N VAL A 26 29.02 -9.80 -7.47
CA VAL A 26 29.70 -9.23 -6.30
C VAL A 26 28.75 -8.33 -5.52
N ALA A 27 28.06 -7.42 -6.19
CA ALA A 27 27.06 -6.53 -5.58
C ALA A 27 25.94 -7.34 -4.91
N SER A 28 25.47 -8.42 -5.54
CA SER A 28 24.44 -9.30 -4.98
C SER A 28 24.94 -10.07 -3.76
N ARG A 29 26.22 -10.47 -3.70
CA ARG A 29 26.81 -11.09 -2.50
C ARG A 29 26.96 -10.11 -1.35
N VAL A 30 27.34 -8.86 -1.63
CA VAL A 30 27.41 -7.80 -0.62
C VAL A 30 26.01 -7.46 -0.13
N ALA A 31 25.06 -7.28 -1.05
CA ALA A 31 23.65 -7.05 -0.74
C ALA A 31 23.07 -8.21 0.09
N ALA A 32 23.38 -9.48 -0.23
CA ALA A 32 22.96 -10.63 0.57
C ALA A 32 23.46 -10.53 2.01
N LYS A 33 24.72 -10.13 2.23
CA LYS A 33 25.24 -9.94 3.59
C LYS A 33 24.53 -8.82 4.35
N GLU A 34 24.18 -7.73 3.68
CA GLU A 34 23.42 -6.64 4.32
C GLU A 34 21.97 -7.05 4.58
N VAL A 35 21.35 -7.83 3.68
CA VAL A 35 20.04 -8.47 3.91
C VAL A 35 20.10 -9.41 5.11
N ASP A 36 21.12 -10.26 5.22
CA ASP A 36 21.30 -11.17 6.35
C ASP A 36 21.43 -10.41 7.68
N LYS A 37 22.16 -9.28 7.69
CA LYS A 37 22.26 -8.41 8.87
C LYS A 37 20.92 -7.76 9.21
N ALA A 38 20.19 -7.27 8.21
CA ALA A 38 18.88 -6.68 8.42
C ALA A 38 17.89 -7.72 9.00
N ILE A 39 17.85 -8.93 8.43
CA ILE A 39 17.06 -10.05 8.96
C ILE A 39 17.46 -10.38 10.41
N ALA A 40 18.76 -10.43 10.70
CA ALA A 40 19.24 -10.70 12.06
C ALA A 40 18.82 -9.62 13.07
N SER A 41 18.62 -8.37 12.64
CA SER A 41 18.16 -7.29 13.53
C SER A 41 16.69 -7.41 13.94
N VAL A 42 15.89 -8.18 13.17
CA VAL A 42 14.44 -8.37 13.40
C VAL A 42 14.10 -9.82 13.77
N SER A 43 15.09 -10.69 13.99
CA SER A 43 14.89 -12.12 14.24
C SER A 43 14.08 -12.42 15.51
N ASP A 44 14.04 -11.48 16.45
CA ASP A 44 13.24 -11.60 17.68
C ASP A 44 11.73 -11.41 17.41
N LEU A 45 11.38 -10.79 16.29
CA LEU A 45 9.99 -10.50 15.89
C LEU A 45 9.52 -11.41 14.76
N VAL A 46 10.41 -11.71 13.81
CA VAL A 46 10.05 -12.42 12.58
C VAL A 46 11.23 -13.24 12.06
N GLU A 47 10.98 -14.49 11.73
CA GLU A 47 11.92 -15.33 10.98
C GLU A 47 11.72 -15.07 9.48
N VAL A 48 12.82 -14.81 8.77
CA VAL A 48 12.79 -14.52 7.34
C VAL A 48 13.79 -15.40 6.62
N ASP A 49 13.31 -16.19 5.67
CA ASP A 49 14.11 -16.99 4.76
C ASP A 49 13.96 -16.47 3.32
N TYR A 50 14.98 -16.63 2.49
CA TYR A 50 14.92 -16.22 1.09
C TYR A 50 15.72 -17.14 0.16
N LYS A 51 15.33 -17.19 -1.13
CA LYS A 51 16.03 -18.04 -2.12
C LYS A 51 17.20 -17.33 -2.79
N ARG A 52 17.06 -16.04 -3.10
CA ARG A 52 18.07 -15.29 -3.85
C ARG A 52 18.00 -13.78 -3.57
N VAL A 53 19.17 -13.14 -3.54
CA VAL A 53 19.30 -11.68 -3.60
C VAL A 53 19.96 -11.28 -4.91
N ASN A 54 19.38 -10.29 -5.59
CA ASN A 54 19.91 -9.67 -6.80
C ASN A 54 20.03 -8.16 -6.58
N ALA A 55 21.25 -7.62 -6.63
CA ALA A 55 21.46 -6.18 -6.62
C ALA A 55 21.37 -5.64 -8.05
N SER A 56 20.50 -4.66 -8.31
CA SER A 56 20.46 -3.96 -9.59
C SER A 56 21.52 -2.86 -9.65
N LEU A 57 22.29 -2.84 -10.74
CA LEU A 57 23.25 -1.76 -11.03
C LEU A 57 22.63 -0.58 -11.79
N LEU A 58 21.36 -0.68 -12.18
CA LEU A 58 20.65 0.31 -13.03
C LEU A 58 19.41 0.88 -12.34
N GLY A 59 19.50 1.17 -11.03
CA GLY A 59 18.43 1.83 -10.27
C GLY A 59 17.23 0.95 -9.91
N GLY A 60 17.27 -0.35 -10.23
CA GLY A 60 16.18 -1.30 -9.92
C GLY A 60 16.18 -1.87 -8.50
N GLY A 61 16.89 -1.23 -7.57
CA GLY A 61 16.98 -1.63 -6.16
C GLY A 61 17.69 -2.96 -5.89
N THR A 62 17.67 -3.37 -4.62
CA THR A 62 18.04 -4.71 -4.17
C THR A 62 16.79 -5.58 -4.14
N GLN A 63 16.78 -6.64 -4.94
CA GLN A 63 15.66 -7.57 -5.06
C GLN A 63 15.94 -8.85 -4.28
N VAL A 64 15.08 -9.19 -3.33
CA VAL A 64 15.12 -10.42 -2.55
C VAL A 64 13.95 -11.29 -3.03
N LYS A 65 14.23 -12.45 -3.62
CA LYS A 65 13.21 -13.29 -4.27
C LYS A 65 12.94 -14.59 -3.51
N GLY A 66 11.68 -15.03 -3.58
CA GLY A 66 11.20 -16.25 -2.95
C GLY A 66 11.40 -16.19 -1.45
N VAL A 67 10.81 -15.15 -0.85
CA VAL A 67 10.90 -14.84 0.58
C VAL A 67 9.81 -15.58 1.32
N THR A 68 10.18 -16.15 2.44
CA THR A 68 9.29 -16.73 3.44
C THR A 68 9.37 -15.85 4.68
N VAL A 69 8.23 -15.42 5.20
CA VAL A 69 8.13 -14.62 6.42
C VAL A 69 7.30 -15.39 7.44
N SER A 70 7.85 -15.62 8.62
CA SER A 70 7.21 -16.39 9.69
C SER A 70 7.29 -15.59 10.99
N PRO A 71 6.20 -14.91 11.42
CA PRO A 71 6.18 -14.20 12.68
C PRO A 71 6.48 -15.15 13.85
N VAL A 72 7.39 -14.72 14.74
CA VAL A 72 7.81 -15.59 15.85
C VAL A 72 6.62 -15.87 16.76
N GLY A 73 6.33 -17.15 16.97
CA GLY A 73 5.26 -17.59 17.88
C GLY A 73 3.85 -17.65 17.28
N SER A 74 3.64 -17.28 16.01
CA SER A 74 2.33 -17.46 15.35
C SER A 74 2.13 -18.87 14.78
N GLY A 75 3.22 -19.52 14.35
CA GLY A 75 3.16 -20.77 13.58
C GLY A 75 2.67 -20.58 12.14
N GLU A 76 2.46 -19.33 11.71
CA GLU A 76 2.05 -18.97 10.36
C GLU A 76 3.26 -18.69 9.47
N GLN A 77 3.10 -18.95 8.17
CA GLN A 77 4.13 -18.73 7.17
C GLN A 77 3.53 -18.02 5.96
N TYR A 78 4.12 -16.90 5.58
CA TYR A 78 3.71 -16.09 4.45
C TYR A 78 4.74 -16.23 3.34
N GLN A 79 4.27 -16.54 2.13
CA GLN A 79 5.10 -16.61 0.94
C GLN A 79 5.03 -15.28 0.19
N VAL A 80 6.20 -14.79 -0.21
CA VAL A 80 6.37 -13.53 -0.92
C VAL A 80 7.28 -13.78 -2.11
N ASP A 81 6.81 -13.45 -3.31
CA ASP A 81 7.58 -13.68 -4.52
C ASP A 81 8.84 -12.80 -4.58
N GLU A 82 8.71 -11.52 -4.22
CA GLU A 82 9.80 -10.57 -4.27
C GLU A 82 9.64 -9.40 -3.30
N ILE A 83 10.73 -9.03 -2.64
CA ILE A 83 10.88 -7.76 -1.93
C ILE A 83 11.93 -6.92 -2.68
N VAL A 84 11.58 -5.69 -3.05
CA VAL A 84 12.49 -4.75 -3.70
C VAL A 84 12.72 -3.57 -2.77
N VAL A 85 13.97 -3.33 -2.40
CA VAL A 85 14.39 -2.14 -1.66
C VAL A 85 15.08 -1.19 -2.62
N TYR A 86 14.44 -0.08 -2.96
CA TYR A 86 14.96 0.91 -3.90
C TYR A 86 15.94 1.87 -3.24
N ASP A 87 15.55 2.45 -2.10
CA ASP A 87 16.39 3.31 -1.27
C ASP A 87 15.96 3.18 0.20
N TYR A 88 16.92 3.33 1.09
CA TYR A 88 16.73 3.28 2.54
C TYR A 88 17.81 4.11 3.23
N LYS A 89 17.41 4.97 4.17
CA LYS A 89 18.34 5.78 4.97
C LYS A 89 17.94 5.76 6.43
N THR A 90 18.94 5.64 7.29
CA THR A 90 18.82 5.78 8.75
C THR A 90 19.66 6.92 9.27
N THR A 91 19.32 7.39 10.47
CA THR A 91 20.23 8.17 11.31
C THR A 91 21.23 7.28 12.03
N ASP A 92 22.19 7.88 12.73
CA ASP A 92 23.17 7.16 13.57
C ASP A 92 22.52 6.35 14.71
N ASN A 93 21.24 6.62 15.03
CA ASN A 93 20.45 5.90 16.05
C ASN A 93 19.45 4.91 15.43
N ASP A 94 19.68 4.47 14.19
CA ASP A 94 18.86 3.49 13.46
C ASP A 94 17.39 3.91 13.24
N ILE A 95 17.07 5.20 13.31
CA ILE A 95 15.74 5.73 12.94
C ILE A 95 15.67 5.85 11.42
N PRO A 96 14.76 5.16 10.72
CA PRO A 96 14.68 5.27 9.27
C PRO A 96 14.05 6.60 8.85
N THR A 97 14.83 7.41 8.13
CA THR A 97 14.45 8.74 7.63
C THR A 97 13.96 8.69 6.18
N HIS A 98 14.23 7.61 5.47
CA HIS A 98 13.70 7.38 4.14
C HIS A 98 13.56 5.89 3.89
N ILE A 99 12.41 5.48 3.39
CA ILE A 99 12.19 4.13 2.87
C ILE A 99 11.48 4.25 1.54
N ASN A 100 12.01 3.55 0.53
CA ASN A 100 11.32 3.27 -0.72
C ASN A 100 11.44 1.77 -1.01
N MET A 101 10.34 1.05 -0.90
CA MET A 101 10.31 -0.40 -1.06
C MET A 101 9.01 -0.89 -1.69
N ALA A 102 9.07 -2.09 -2.26
CA ALA A 102 7.92 -2.84 -2.74
C ALA A 102 8.01 -4.30 -2.28
N ILE A 103 6.85 -4.91 -2.04
CA ILE A 103 6.65 -6.31 -1.76
C ILE A 103 5.64 -6.80 -2.80
N ASN A 104 6.04 -7.76 -3.62
CA ASN A 104 5.23 -8.25 -4.72
C ASN A 104 4.88 -9.72 -4.49
N GLY A 105 3.64 -10.09 -4.79
CA GLY A 105 3.18 -11.47 -4.75
C GLY A 105 3.17 -12.06 -3.34
N MET A 106 2.72 -11.31 -2.34
CA MET A 106 2.45 -11.87 -1.02
C MET A 106 1.18 -12.72 -1.09
N ALA A 107 1.33 -14.04 -0.90
CA ALA A 107 0.21 -14.96 -0.90
C ALA A 107 -0.54 -14.90 0.43
N LEU A 108 -1.77 -14.38 0.41
CA LEU A 108 -2.68 -14.40 1.54
C LEU A 108 -3.71 -15.49 1.36
N ASP A 109 -3.81 -16.39 2.34
CA ASP A 109 -4.88 -17.40 2.39
C ASP A 109 -6.20 -16.72 2.73
N VAL A 110 -7.17 -16.78 1.82
CA VAL A 110 -8.50 -16.20 2.01
C VAL A 110 -9.20 -16.84 3.20
N GLY A 111 -8.97 -18.12 3.47
CA GLY A 111 -9.52 -18.83 4.63
C GLY A 111 -8.99 -18.31 5.96
N ALA A 112 -7.82 -17.68 5.98
CA ALA A 112 -7.23 -17.08 7.19
C ALA A 112 -7.71 -15.64 7.44
N MET A 113 -8.46 -15.02 6.52
CA MET A 113 -8.94 -13.63 6.62
C MET A 113 -10.15 -13.44 7.56
N GLY A 114 -10.42 -14.41 8.43
CA GLY A 114 -11.49 -14.33 9.44
C GLY A 114 -12.88 -14.12 8.83
N GLU A 115 -13.60 -13.11 9.33
CA GLU A 115 -15.00 -12.84 8.94
C GLU A 115 -15.15 -12.46 7.45
N SER A 116 -14.12 -11.89 6.84
CA SER A 116 -14.14 -11.48 5.42
C SER A 116 -13.95 -12.64 4.45
N ALA A 117 -13.50 -13.81 4.93
CA ALA A 117 -13.21 -14.98 4.10
C ALA A 117 -14.44 -15.45 3.31
N SER A 118 -15.59 -15.52 3.98
CA SER A 118 -16.85 -15.99 3.37
C SER A 118 -17.29 -15.07 2.23
N SER A 119 -17.27 -13.76 2.46
CA SER A 119 -17.66 -12.76 1.45
C SER A 119 -16.75 -12.83 0.23
N LEU A 120 -15.43 -12.94 0.42
CA LEU A 120 -14.49 -13.06 -0.70
C LEU A 120 -14.74 -14.33 -1.52
N LYS A 121 -15.00 -15.46 -0.88
CA LYS A 121 -15.36 -16.69 -1.60
C LYS A 121 -16.70 -16.58 -2.32
N GLU A 122 -17.69 -15.93 -1.71
CA GLU A 122 -18.98 -15.65 -2.34
C GLU A 122 -18.84 -14.76 -3.57
N TYR A 123 -17.92 -13.78 -3.55
CA TYR A 123 -17.57 -12.93 -4.70
C TYR A 123 -16.74 -13.67 -5.77
N GLY A 124 -16.43 -14.96 -5.55
CA GLY A 124 -15.74 -15.81 -6.51
C GLY A 124 -14.21 -15.69 -6.47
N TYR A 125 -13.64 -15.18 -5.38
CA TYR A 125 -12.19 -15.24 -5.17
C TYR A 125 -11.77 -16.66 -4.77
N GLY A 126 -10.55 -17.04 -5.17
CA GLY A 126 -9.96 -18.35 -4.88
C GLY A 126 -9.56 -18.50 -3.40
N ASP A 127 -8.84 -19.58 -3.10
CA ASP A 127 -8.33 -19.82 -1.75
C ASP A 127 -7.15 -18.91 -1.37
N ALA A 128 -6.51 -18.25 -2.34
CA ALA A 128 -5.41 -17.33 -2.09
C ALA A 128 -5.52 -16.07 -2.95
N LEU A 129 -5.11 -14.94 -2.37
CA LEU A 129 -4.93 -13.66 -3.06
C LEU A 129 -3.44 -13.32 -3.15
N SER A 130 -3.03 -12.82 -4.30
CA SER A 130 -1.69 -12.28 -4.53
C SER A 130 -1.74 -10.79 -4.24
N VAL A 131 -1.12 -10.37 -3.13
CA VAL A 131 -1.12 -8.98 -2.68
C VAL A 131 0.22 -8.33 -2.97
N ASN A 132 0.14 -7.13 -3.54
CA ASN A 132 1.28 -6.25 -3.79
C ASN A 132 1.20 -5.05 -2.87
N PHE A 133 2.35 -4.64 -2.35
CA PHE A 133 2.52 -3.49 -1.47
C PHE A 133 3.70 -2.66 -1.97
N SER A 134 3.58 -1.33 -1.93
CA SER A 134 4.72 -0.44 -2.11
C SER A 134 4.57 0.77 -1.20
N THR A 135 5.69 1.23 -0.67
CA THR A 135 5.71 2.42 0.16
C THR A 135 6.91 3.29 -0.17
N GLN A 136 6.67 4.59 -0.13
CA GLN A 136 7.69 5.61 -0.17
C GLN A 136 7.37 6.65 0.90
N TYR A 137 8.26 6.78 1.88
CA TYR A 137 8.14 7.84 2.89
C TYR A 137 9.47 8.53 3.17
N THR A 138 9.35 9.74 3.69
CA THR A 138 10.46 10.53 4.24
C THR A 138 10.11 11.02 5.63
N TYR A 139 11.10 11.04 6.52
CA TYR A 139 11.02 11.64 7.85
C TYR A 139 12.15 12.65 8.03
N GLN A 140 11.78 13.88 8.33
CA GLN A 140 12.69 14.98 8.60
C GLN A 140 12.75 15.25 10.10
N GLU A 141 13.76 14.71 10.77
CA GLU A 141 13.89 14.78 12.24
C GLU A 141 13.91 16.22 12.78
N ALA A 142 14.63 17.12 12.09
CA ALA A 142 14.73 18.53 12.50
C ALA A 142 13.37 19.25 12.48
N GLU A 143 12.51 18.90 11.54
CA GLU A 143 11.17 19.49 11.35
C GLU A 143 10.08 18.66 12.04
N LYS A 144 10.42 17.45 12.51
CA LYS A 144 9.50 16.43 13.03
C LYS A 144 8.37 16.13 12.04
N GLU A 145 8.73 16.09 10.76
CA GLU A 145 7.77 15.99 9.66
C GLU A 145 7.88 14.63 8.97
N VAL A 146 6.76 13.96 8.77
CA VAL A 146 6.64 12.71 8.00
C VAL A 146 5.83 12.99 6.75
N ARG A 147 6.39 12.61 5.59
CA ARG A 147 5.65 12.55 4.33
C ARG A 147 5.62 11.12 3.85
N LEU A 148 4.44 10.53 3.86
CA LEU A 148 4.13 9.31 3.13
C LEU A 148 3.75 9.75 1.71
N GLU A 149 4.72 9.75 0.81
CA GLU A 149 4.51 10.12 -0.59
C GLU A 149 3.64 9.07 -1.30
N LYS A 150 3.80 7.81 -0.91
CA LYS A 150 3.05 6.70 -1.46
C LYS A 150 2.93 5.55 -0.46
N PHE A 151 1.73 5.02 -0.34
CA PHE A 151 1.44 3.71 0.21
C PHE A 151 0.43 3.09 -0.74
N LYS A 152 0.89 2.16 -1.58
CA LYS A 152 0.02 1.45 -2.50
C LYS A 152 -0.11 0.00 -2.05
N MET A 153 -1.34 -0.48 -1.93
CA MET A 153 -1.67 -1.86 -1.67
C MET A 153 -2.69 -2.32 -2.71
N GLY A 154 -2.49 -3.46 -3.32
CA GLY A 154 -3.42 -3.98 -4.31
C GLY A 154 -3.38 -5.49 -4.39
N ALA A 155 -4.43 -6.08 -4.95
CA ALA A 155 -4.50 -7.51 -5.20
C ALA A 155 -5.12 -7.78 -6.57
N ASP A 156 -4.60 -8.80 -7.24
CA ASP A 156 -5.07 -9.21 -8.56
C ASP A 156 -6.59 -9.47 -8.54
N GLU A 157 -7.32 -8.96 -9.53
CA GLU A 157 -8.78 -9.05 -9.65
C GLU A 157 -9.58 -8.38 -8.51
N VAL A 158 -8.93 -7.69 -7.58
CA VAL A 158 -9.60 -6.92 -6.53
C VAL A 158 -9.58 -5.44 -6.92
N GLY A 159 -8.39 -4.86 -6.95
CA GLY A 159 -8.18 -3.43 -7.14
C GLY A 159 -6.93 -2.95 -6.41
N ASP A 160 -6.70 -1.65 -6.50
CA ASP A 160 -5.56 -0.95 -5.92
C ASP A 160 -6.04 0.18 -5.00
N LEU A 161 -5.37 0.34 -3.87
CA LEU A 161 -5.52 1.45 -2.93
C LEU A 161 -4.19 2.19 -2.85
N ASP A 162 -4.15 3.48 -3.20
CA ASP A 162 -2.99 4.36 -3.04
C ASP A 162 -3.31 5.44 -2.01
N VAL A 163 -2.40 5.67 -1.08
CA VAL A 163 -2.55 6.63 0.02
C VAL A 163 -1.28 7.48 0.13
N SER A 164 -1.47 8.79 0.18
CA SER A 164 -0.43 9.74 0.58
C SER A 164 -0.87 10.53 1.81
N VAL A 165 0.07 10.85 2.70
CA VAL A 165 -0.21 11.55 3.95
C VAL A 165 0.95 12.48 4.32
N HIS A 166 0.63 13.67 4.79
CA HIS A 166 1.60 14.59 5.39
C HIS A 166 1.23 14.88 6.85
N LEU A 167 2.17 14.54 7.74
CA LEU A 167 2.05 14.71 9.19
C LEU A 167 3.23 15.53 9.71
N SER A 168 3.00 16.34 10.74
CA SER A 168 4.07 16.98 11.51
C SER A 168 3.96 16.72 13.00
N ASN A 169 4.99 17.14 13.74
CA ASN A 169 5.16 16.89 15.17
C ASN A 169 5.22 15.39 15.53
N ILE A 170 5.77 14.58 14.62
CA ILE A 170 6.06 13.16 14.87
C ILE A 170 7.44 13.04 15.55
N VAL A 171 7.47 12.35 16.68
CA VAL A 171 8.71 11.97 17.37
C VAL A 171 8.84 10.46 17.31
N PHE A 172 9.85 9.98 16.57
CA PHE A 172 10.23 8.57 16.60
C PHE A 172 11.22 8.34 17.74
N ASP A 173 10.86 7.46 18.65
CA ASP A 173 11.75 6.98 19.71
C ASP A 173 11.86 5.45 19.62
N PRO A 174 12.98 4.92 19.11
CA PRO A 174 13.23 3.49 19.02
C PRO A 174 13.16 2.77 20.38
N ALA A 175 13.44 3.46 21.49
CA ALA A 175 13.39 2.87 22.82
C ALA A 175 11.94 2.67 23.32
N THR A 176 10.96 3.28 22.66
CA THR A 176 9.56 3.27 23.09
C THR A 176 8.60 2.88 21.96
N VAL A 177 9.01 1.96 21.06
CA VAL A 177 8.14 1.40 20.00
C VAL A 177 6.79 0.91 20.55
N ALA A 178 6.77 0.30 21.73
CA ALA A 178 5.52 -0.12 22.39
C ALA A 178 4.61 1.05 22.83
N ALA A 179 5.17 2.24 23.03
CA ALA A 179 4.45 3.47 23.35
C ALA A 179 4.11 4.31 22.10
N MET A 180 4.45 3.85 20.90
CA MET A 180 4.13 4.54 19.63
C MET A 180 2.65 4.93 19.49
N PRO A 181 1.66 4.11 19.91
CA PRO A 181 0.27 4.56 19.88
C PRO A 181 0.02 5.85 20.69
N PHE A 182 0.79 6.09 21.75
CA PHE A 182 0.73 7.31 22.54
C PHE A 182 1.57 8.46 21.98
N SER A 183 2.63 8.20 21.21
CA SER A 183 3.41 9.27 20.56
C SER A 183 2.60 9.99 19.47
N LEU A 184 1.57 9.32 18.93
CA LEU A 184 0.69 9.89 17.91
C LEU A 184 -0.23 11.02 18.42
N PHE A 185 -0.47 11.14 19.74
CA PHE A 185 -1.36 12.19 20.29
C PHE A 185 -0.87 13.63 20.00
N GLY A 186 0.44 13.81 19.85
CA GLY A 186 1.03 15.11 19.51
C GLY A 186 0.99 15.44 18.01
N THR A 187 0.65 14.46 17.17
CA THR A 187 0.73 14.59 15.71
C THR A 187 -0.23 15.66 15.20
N VAL A 188 0.23 16.39 14.20
CA VAL A 188 -0.59 17.34 13.45
C VAL A 188 -0.76 16.82 12.03
N PHE A 189 -2.01 16.69 11.60
CA PHE A 189 -2.40 16.28 10.26
C PHE A 189 -2.46 17.50 9.33
N HIS A 190 -1.82 17.42 8.16
CA HIS A 190 -1.85 18.50 7.17
C HIS A 190 -2.74 18.18 6.00
N GLN A 191 -2.50 17.04 5.36
CA GLN A 191 -3.25 16.60 4.18
C GLN A 191 -3.10 15.10 3.96
N ALA A 192 -4.04 14.52 3.23
CA ALA A 192 -3.95 13.18 2.68
C ALA A 192 -4.71 13.08 1.37
N THR A 193 -4.30 12.14 0.53
CA THR A 193 -5.04 11.72 -0.65
C THR A 193 -5.20 10.21 -0.60
N ILE A 194 -6.40 9.73 -0.87
CA ILE A 194 -6.74 8.32 -0.97
C ILE A 194 -7.30 8.09 -2.37
N THR A 195 -6.67 7.22 -3.14
CA THR A 195 -7.15 6.81 -4.46
C THR A 195 -7.46 5.32 -4.42
N TYR A 196 -8.64 4.95 -4.88
CA TYR A 196 -9.04 3.57 -5.10
C TYR A 196 -9.26 3.35 -6.59
N ASP A 197 -8.63 2.33 -7.16
CA ASP A 197 -8.87 1.85 -8.51
C ASP A 197 -9.48 0.44 -8.40
N ASP A 198 -10.70 0.24 -8.88
CA ASP A 198 -11.35 -1.07 -8.91
C ASP A 198 -10.80 -1.89 -10.08
N ASP A 199 -10.58 -3.18 -9.87
CA ASP A 199 -10.36 -4.11 -10.98
C ASP A 199 -11.64 -4.90 -11.25
N SER A 200 -12.12 -5.62 -10.23
CA SER A 200 -13.40 -6.32 -10.35
C SER A 200 -14.17 -6.50 -9.05
N LEU A 201 -13.69 -5.96 -7.92
CA LEU A 201 -14.30 -6.17 -6.61
C LEU A 201 -15.74 -5.65 -6.57
N VAL A 202 -15.98 -4.41 -6.98
CA VAL A 202 -17.32 -3.81 -6.92
C VAL A 202 -18.27 -4.52 -7.86
N THR A 203 -17.81 -4.87 -9.06
CA THR A 203 -18.63 -5.61 -10.04
C THR A 203 -19.03 -6.98 -9.49
N ARG A 204 -18.09 -7.76 -8.96
CA ARG A 204 -18.36 -9.08 -8.34
C ARG A 204 -19.31 -8.97 -7.15
N MET A 205 -19.20 -7.91 -6.36
CA MET A 205 -20.07 -7.65 -5.22
C MET A 205 -21.53 -7.42 -5.67
N PHE A 206 -21.75 -6.58 -6.69
CA PHE A 206 -23.07 -6.36 -7.26
C PHE A 206 -23.64 -7.62 -7.92
N ASP A 207 -22.83 -8.37 -8.66
CA ASP A 207 -23.24 -9.63 -9.29
C ASP A 207 -23.71 -10.65 -8.24
N THR A 208 -22.95 -10.80 -7.17
CA THR A 208 -23.25 -11.73 -6.07
C THR A 208 -24.49 -11.31 -5.29
N ALA A 209 -24.61 -10.01 -4.96
CA ALA A 209 -25.76 -9.48 -4.25
C ALA A 209 -27.05 -9.59 -5.08
N ALA A 210 -26.98 -9.29 -6.39
CA ALA A 210 -28.13 -9.41 -7.29
C ALA A 210 -28.57 -10.87 -7.44
N ALA A 211 -27.62 -11.80 -7.60
CA ALA A 211 -27.90 -13.23 -7.66
C ALA A 211 -28.57 -13.74 -6.37
N THR A 212 -28.08 -13.31 -5.21
CA THR A 212 -28.62 -13.67 -3.89
C THR A 212 -30.04 -13.12 -3.69
N ALA A 213 -30.29 -11.89 -4.11
CA ALA A 213 -31.60 -11.25 -4.03
C ALA A 213 -32.58 -11.71 -5.12
N GLY A 214 -32.12 -12.44 -6.14
CA GLY A 214 -32.95 -12.89 -7.26
C GLY A 214 -33.42 -11.75 -8.17
N VAL A 215 -32.65 -10.66 -8.24
CA VAL A 215 -32.94 -9.47 -9.07
C VAL A 215 -31.84 -9.27 -10.11
N SER A 216 -32.05 -8.35 -11.07
CA SER A 216 -30.97 -7.97 -11.98
C SER A 216 -29.99 -7.01 -11.31
N VAL A 217 -28.72 -7.04 -11.73
CA VAL A 217 -27.70 -6.09 -11.28
C VAL A 217 -28.13 -4.64 -11.54
N ALA A 218 -28.77 -4.39 -12.68
CA ALA A 218 -29.27 -3.07 -13.05
C ALA A 218 -30.35 -2.58 -12.07
N ASP A 219 -31.27 -3.45 -11.63
CA ASP A 219 -32.29 -3.10 -10.65
C ASP A 219 -31.67 -2.83 -9.28
N LEU A 220 -30.69 -3.63 -8.86
CA LEU A 220 -29.99 -3.45 -7.59
C LEU A 220 -29.19 -2.13 -7.56
N LYS A 221 -28.46 -1.81 -8.64
CA LYS A 221 -27.75 -0.52 -8.78
C LYS A 221 -28.73 0.65 -8.73
N LYS A 222 -29.88 0.53 -9.40
CA LYS A 222 -30.92 1.57 -9.40
C LYS A 222 -31.50 1.78 -8.00
N GLU A 223 -31.71 0.72 -7.23
CA GLU A 223 -32.17 0.80 -5.84
C GLU A 223 -31.15 1.49 -4.94
N ALA A 224 -29.86 1.12 -5.05
CA ALA A 224 -28.77 1.77 -4.32
C ALA A 224 -28.71 3.28 -4.60
N ILE A 225 -28.79 3.67 -5.88
CA ILE A 225 -28.81 5.07 -6.30
C ILE A 225 -30.04 5.80 -5.75
N ALA A 226 -31.23 5.17 -5.79
CA ALA A 226 -32.45 5.77 -5.28
C ALA A 226 -32.39 5.99 -3.75
N SER A 227 -31.70 5.12 -3.02
CA SER A 227 -31.46 5.31 -1.58
C SER A 227 -30.60 6.56 -1.34
N LEU A 228 -29.48 6.70 -2.05
CA LEU A 228 -28.60 7.87 -1.93
C LEU A 228 -29.33 9.18 -2.23
N GLU A 229 -30.16 9.21 -3.27
CA GLU A 229 -30.96 10.40 -3.62
C GLU A 229 -32.01 10.73 -2.57
N LYS A 230 -32.59 9.71 -1.93
CA LYS A 230 -33.56 9.88 -0.86
C LYS A 230 -32.91 10.43 0.40
N ASP A 231 -31.73 9.92 0.76
CA ASP A 231 -30.99 10.37 1.94
C ASP A 231 -30.58 11.84 1.78
N LEU A 232 -30.06 12.22 0.60
CA LEU A 232 -29.81 13.62 0.23
C LEU A 232 -31.08 14.49 0.33
N ALA A 233 -32.21 14.01 -0.17
CA ALA A 233 -33.48 14.75 -0.13
C ALA A 233 -34.06 14.88 1.29
N SER A 234 -33.66 14.00 2.21
CA SER A 234 -34.10 14.02 3.61
C SER A 234 -33.42 15.12 4.43
N GLY A 235 -32.41 15.80 3.86
CA GLY A 235 -31.63 16.84 4.52
C GLY A 235 -30.50 16.28 5.37
N ASP A 236 -29.98 15.10 5.02
CA ASP A 236 -28.75 14.57 5.62
C ASP A 236 -27.58 15.52 5.30
N GLU A 237 -27.10 16.24 6.33
CA GLU A 237 -26.06 17.27 6.18
C GLU A 237 -24.71 16.68 5.76
N SER A 238 -24.53 15.36 5.88
CA SER A 238 -23.34 14.61 5.48
C SER A 238 -23.20 14.45 3.95
N LEU A 239 -24.32 14.50 3.23
CA LEU A 239 -24.37 14.23 1.80
C LEU A 239 -24.48 15.53 1.00
N SER A 240 -23.40 15.88 0.29
CA SER A 240 -23.45 16.96 -0.70
C SER A 240 -24.00 16.45 -2.04
N GLN A 241 -24.56 17.35 -2.86
CA GLN A 241 -25.01 17.00 -4.21
C GLN A 241 -23.88 16.45 -5.08
N GLU A 242 -22.66 16.98 -4.90
CA GLU A 242 -21.45 16.55 -5.61
C GLU A 242 -21.04 15.14 -5.19
N LEU A 243 -21.02 14.86 -3.89
CA LEU A 243 -20.74 13.54 -3.34
C LEU A 243 -21.71 12.47 -3.88
N VAL A 244 -23.01 12.77 -3.87
CA VAL A 244 -24.03 11.85 -4.41
C VAL A 244 -23.88 11.65 -5.91
N ALA A 245 -23.53 12.68 -6.67
CA ALA A 245 -23.26 12.53 -8.10
C ALA A 245 -22.06 11.60 -8.35
N GLU A 246 -21.00 11.72 -7.57
CA GLU A 246 -19.81 10.88 -7.71
C GLU A 246 -20.07 9.42 -7.32
N MET A 247 -20.75 9.19 -6.20
CA MET A 247 -21.16 7.84 -5.80
C MET A 247 -22.06 7.17 -6.86
N LYS A 248 -22.95 7.94 -7.50
CA LYS A 248 -23.78 7.44 -8.61
C LYS A 248 -22.93 7.05 -9.83
N ASN A 249 -21.93 7.85 -10.17
CA ASN A 249 -21.01 7.52 -11.26
C ASN A 249 -20.27 6.21 -10.95
N PHE A 250 -19.69 6.11 -9.75
CA PHE A 250 -18.98 4.92 -9.27
C PHE A 250 -19.86 3.66 -9.22
N ILE A 251 -21.11 3.76 -8.73
CA ILE A 251 -22.04 2.62 -8.75
C ILE A 251 -22.32 2.14 -10.17
N ASN A 252 -22.50 3.07 -11.12
CA ASN A 252 -22.77 2.70 -12.50
C ASN A 252 -21.54 2.14 -13.21
N ASN A 253 -20.38 2.76 -13.02
CA ASN A 253 -19.11 2.43 -13.63
C ASN A 253 -17.99 2.48 -12.57
N PRO A 254 -17.70 1.37 -11.89
CA PRO A 254 -16.74 1.34 -10.81
C PRO A 254 -15.33 1.25 -11.37
N ASP A 255 -14.79 2.35 -11.90
CA ASP A 255 -13.38 2.40 -12.31
C ASP A 255 -12.48 2.74 -11.12
N GLY A 256 -12.93 3.66 -10.27
CA GLY A 256 -12.17 4.15 -9.13
C GLY A 256 -12.71 5.48 -8.61
N PHE A 257 -12.12 5.98 -7.53
CA PHE A 257 -12.37 7.32 -7.01
C PHE A 257 -11.13 7.87 -6.31
N THR A 258 -11.02 9.19 -6.24
CA THR A 258 -10.02 9.87 -5.40
C THR A 258 -10.70 10.73 -4.35
N VAL A 259 -10.23 10.62 -3.11
CA VAL A 259 -10.63 11.46 -1.99
C VAL A 259 -9.44 12.28 -1.53
N SER A 260 -9.66 13.59 -1.46
CA SER A 260 -8.72 14.61 -1.02
C SER A 260 -9.12 15.10 0.36
N ILE A 261 -8.16 15.11 1.27
CA ILE A 261 -8.35 15.53 2.65
C ILE A 261 -7.37 16.67 2.89
N ASN A 262 -7.86 17.90 2.90
CA ASN A 262 -7.02 19.09 2.96
C ASN A 262 -7.68 20.18 3.82
N PRO A 263 -7.59 20.08 5.16
CA PRO A 263 -8.15 21.06 6.06
C PRO A 263 -7.57 22.46 5.82
N ASN A 264 -8.36 23.49 6.12
CA ASN A 264 -7.92 24.88 5.94
C ASN A 264 -6.72 25.25 6.82
N GLU A 265 -6.60 24.61 7.98
CA GLU A 265 -5.47 24.73 8.90
C GLU A 265 -5.04 23.32 9.36
N PRO A 266 -3.75 23.09 9.65
CA PRO A 266 -3.29 21.79 10.15
C PRO A 266 -4.03 21.37 11.43
N VAL A 267 -4.51 20.12 11.47
CA VAL A 267 -5.41 19.62 12.50
C VAL A 267 -4.65 18.72 13.49
N PRO A 268 -4.58 19.08 14.78
CA PRO A 268 -4.02 18.20 15.80
C PRO A 268 -4.84 16.90 15.94
N PHE A 269 -4.18 15.77 16.16
CA PHE A 269 -4.86 14.48 16.34
C PHE A 269 -5.91 14.52 17.48
N SER A 270 -5.65 15.30 18.53
CA SER A 270 -6.61 15.52 19.63
C SER A 270 -7.93 16.17 19.18
N ALA A 271 -7.92 17.02 18.16
CA ALA A 271 -9.13 17.60 17.59
C ALA A 271 -9.97 16.54 16.85
N LEU A 272 -9.32 15.58 16.19
CA LEU A 272 -10.00 14.45 15.56
C LEU A 272 -10.74 13.60 16.60
N LEU A 273 -10.10 13.31 17.74
CA LEU A 273 -10.75 12.61 18.86
C LEU A 273 -11.91 13.42 19.44
N GLY A 274 -11.80 14.76 19.45
CA GLY A 274 -12.84 15.67 19.91
C GLY A 274 -14.13 15.62 19.09
N THR A 275 -14.10 15.08 17.86
CA THR A 275 -15.32 14.86 17.05
C THR A 275 -16.20 13.75 17.61
N GLY A 276 -15.65 12.87 18.46
CA GLY A 276 -16.35 11.69 18.97
C GLY A 276 -16.59 10.61 17.89
N GLY A 277 -15.90 10.68 16.75
CA GLY A 277 -16.09 9.77 15.63
C GLY A 277 -17.32 10.09 14.76
N ASP A 278 -17.88 11.29 14.91
CA ASP A 278 -18.97 11.80 14.09
C ASP A 278 -18.47 12.10 12.66
N PRO A 279 -18.95 11.36 11.63
CA PRO A 279 -18.48 11.51 10.26
C PRO A 279 -18.64 12.93 9.71
N ASP A 280 -19.71 13.64 10.04
CA ASP A 280 -20.04 14.94 9.47
C ASP A 280 -19.08 16.00 9.98
N LYS A 281 -18.81 15.95 11.28
CA LYS A 281 -17.80 16.80 11.92
C LYS A 281 -16.41 16.50 11.38
N LEU A 282 -16.11 15.24 11.04
CA LEU A 282 -14.82 14.87 10.44
C LEU A 282 -14.70 15.41 9.01
N ILE A 283 -15.75 15.26 8.19
CA ILE A 283 -15.79 15.80 6.82
C ILE A 283 -15.60 17.32 6.84
N GLU A 284 -16.29 18.03 7.74
CA GLU A 284 -16.17 19.48 7.89
C GLU A 284 -14.77 19.88 8.39
N LEU A 285 -14.29 19.27 9.46
CA LEU A 285 -12.99 19.58 10.08
C LEU A 285 -11.82 19.32 9.13
N LEU A 286 -11.89 18.22 8.38
CA LEU A 286 -10.82 17.78 7.49
C LEU A 286 -10.98 18.30 6.05
N ASN A 287 -12.08 18.99 5.74
CA ASN A 287 -12.41 19.48 4.40
C ASN A 287 -12.25 18.37 3.35
N VAL A 288 -12.94 17.25 3.58
CA VAL A 288 -12.90 16.07 2.71
C VAL A 288 -13.63 16.35 1.41
N ARG A 289 -13.03 15.99 0.27
CA ARG A 289 -13.57 16.21 -1.08
C ARG A 289 -13.34 15.00 -1.97
N PHE A 290 -14.27 14.75 -2.87
CA PHE A 290 -14.06 13.82 -3.97
C PHE A 290 -13.41 14.57 -5.13
N GLU A 291 -12.44 13.94 -5.77
CA GLU A 291 -11.78 14.43 -6.97
C GLU A 291 -12.22 13.55 -8.16
N SER A 292 -12.68 14.22 -9.21
CA SER A 292 -13.08 13.63 -10.50
C SER A 292 -11.93 13.59 -11.50
#